data_AF-A0A226NJT6-F1
#
_entry.id   AF-A0A226NJT6-F1
#
_cell.length_a   1.000
_cell.length_b   1.000
_cell.length_c   1.000
_cell.angle_alpha   90.00
_cell.angle_beta   90.00
_cell.angle_gamma   90.00
#
_symmetry.space_group_name_H-M   'P 1'
#
loop_
_entity.id
_entity.type
_entity.pdbx_description
1 polymer ?
#
loop_
_entity_poly.entity_id
_entity_poly.type
_entity_poly.pdbx_seq_one_letter_code
_entity_poly.pdbx_strand_id
1 'polypeptide(L)'
;NGFIPDTLLEDVMKALDLVSDPEYVNLMKTKLDPEGLGIILLGPFLQEFFPEQDSRVSESFTVYHYNGLKQSNYNEKVMYVEGTAVVMGFEEPMLQTDDTPVKRCLQTKWPYIELLWTTDRSPSLN
;
A
#
# COMPACT_ATOMS: atom_id res chain seq x y z
N ASN A 1 2.51 -10.05 -0.83
CA ASN A 1 3.72 -10.23 -1.65
C ASN A 1 3.79 -9.33 -2.88
N GLY A 2 2.70 -8.79 -3.44
CA GLY A 2 2.80 -7.67 -4.39
C GLY A 2 3.43 -7.97 -5.76
N PHE A 3 3.67 -9.25 -6.09
CA PHE A 3 4.16 -9.71 -7.38
C PHE A 3 3.55 -11.06 -7.75
N ILE A 4 3.59 -11.38 -9.05
CA ILE A 4 3.15 -12.62 -9.69
C ILE A 4 4.40 -13.30 -10.27
N PRO A 5 4.74 -14.54 -9.88
CA PRO A 5 5.76 -15.32 -10.59
C PRO A 5 5.39 -15.49 -12.07
N ASP A 6 6.36 -15.40 -12.98
CA ASP A 6 6.11 -15.51 -14.42
C ASP A 6 5.41 -16.84 -14.80
N THR A 7 5.76 -17.92 -14.10
CA THR A 7 5.15 -19.26 -14.25
C THR A 7 3.65 -19.28 -13.96
N LEU A 8 3.15 -18.34 -13.17
CA LEU A 8 1.74 -18.22 -12.79
C LEU A 8 0.98 -17.18 -13.62
N LEU A 9 1.63 -16.44 -14.51
CA LEU A 9 0.97 -15.37 -15.27
C LEU A 9 -0.21 -15.89 -16.08
N GLU A 10 -0.05 -17.03 -16.76
CA GLU A 10 -1.12 -17.63 -17.57
C GLU A 10 -2.35 -17.98 -16.73
N ASP A 11 -2.15 -18.59 -15.57
CA ASP A 11 -3.23 -18.97 -14.65
C ASP A 11 -3.95 -17.74 -14.09
N VAL A 12 -3.21 -16.69 -13.76
CA VAL A 12 -3.78 -15.41 -13.31
C VAL A 12 -4.61 -14.77 -14.41
N MET A 13 -4.10 -14.72 -15.63
CA MET A 13 -4.82 -14.14 -16.77
C MET A 13 -6.11 -14.91 -17.07
N LYS A 14 -6.08 -16.25 -17.04
CA LYS A 14 -7.28 -17.10 -17.17
C LYS A 14 -8.29 -16.85 -16.05
N ALA A 15 -7.83 -16.79 -14.81
CA ALA A 15 -8.71 -16.57 -13.66
C ALA A 15 -9.41 -15.20 -13.69
N LEU A 16 -8.79 -14.21 -14.33
CA LEU A 16 -9.33 -12.86 -14.51
C LEU A 16 -10.07 -12.66 -15.83
N ASP A 17 -10.29 -13.72 -16.61
CA ASP A 17 -10.97 -13.68 -17.92
C ASP A 17 -10.28 -12.75 -18.94
N LEU A 18 -8.95 -12.67 -18.87
CA LEU A 18 -8.10 -11.94 -19.82
C LEU A 18 -7.65 -12.87 -20.96
N VAL A 19 -7.17 -12.29 -22.07
CA VAL A 19 -6.59 -13.05 -23.20
C VAL A 19 -5.39 -13.87 -22.71
N SER A 20 -5.48 -15.19 -22.74
CA SER A 20 -4.48 -16.09 -22.15
C SER A 20 -3.88 -17.09 -23.15
N ASP A 21 -3.82 -16.74 -24.43
CA ASP A 21 -3.16 -17.57 -25.44
C ASP A 21 -1.65 -17.65 -25.16
N PRO A 22 -0.99 -18.81 -25.31
CA PRO A 22 0.43 -18.97 -24.95
C PRO A 22 1.38 -17.96 -25.60
N GLU A 23 1.11 -17.58 -26.85
CA GLU A 23 1.88 -16.58 -27.59
C GLU A 23 1.72 -15.18 -26.99
N TYR A 24 0.48 -14.81 -26.63
CA TYR A 24 0.17 -13.53 -26.01
C TYR A 24 0.73 -13.46 -24.57
N VAL A 25 0.62 -14.54 -23.80
CA VAL A 25 1.21 -14.65 -22.46
C VAL A 25 2.72 -14.45 -22.52
N ASN A 26 3.43 -15.07 -23.47
CA ASN A 26 4.88 -14.89 -23.62
C ASN A 26 5.26 -13.45 -24.00
N LEU A 27 4.47 -12.80 -24.86
CA LEU A 27 4.62 -11.38 -25.16
C LEU A 27 4.47 -10.54 -23.89
N MET A 28 3.44 -10.81 -23.09
CA MET A 28 3.17 -10.08 -21.85
C MET A 28 4.23 -10.33 -20.78
N LYS A 29 4.79 -11.55 -20.67
CA LYS A 29 5.95 -11.83 -19.81
C LYS A 29 7.11 -10.91 -20.14
N THR A 30 7.45 -10.81 -21.43
CA THR A 30 8.57 -9.97 -21.90
C THR A 30 8.30 -8.48 -21.66
N LYS A 31 7.04 -8.06 -21.75
CA LYS A 31 6.63 -6.67 -21.52
C LYS A 31 6.64 -6.30 -20.03
N LEU A 32 6.13 -7.18 -19.17
CA LEU A 32 5.91 -6.94 -17.75
C LEU A 32 7.15 -7.24 -16.88
N ASP A 33 8.06 -8.09 -17.38
CA ASP A 33 9.35 -8.40 -16.77
C ASP A 33 10.47 -8.22 -17.81
N PRO A 34 10.79 -6.96 -18.19
CA PRO A 34 11.79 -6.67 -19.22
C PRO A 34 13.21 -7.07 -18.81
N GLU A 35 13.46 -7.23 -17.51
CA GLU A 35 14.75 -7.64 -16.95
C GLU A 35 14.88 -9.18 -16.86
N GLY A 36 13.80 -9.93 -17.06
CA GLY A 36 13.80 -11.39 -17.03
C GLY A 36 14.09 -11.97 -15.64
N LEU A 37 13.61 -11.30 -14.58
CA LEU A 37 13.81 -11.70 -13.20
C LEU A 37 12.90 -12.88 -12.77
N GLY A 38 11.93 -13.26 -13.61
CA GLY A 38 10.91 -14.27 -13.32
C GLY A 38 9.80 -13.76 -12.41
N ILE A 39 9.70 -12.43 -12.23
CA ILE A 39 8.72 -11.79 -11.36
C ILE A 39 8.04 -10.64 -12.09
N ILE A 40 6.71 -10.59 -11.97
CA ILE A 40 5.86 -9.55 -12.53
C ILE A 40 5.31 -8.74 -11.38
N LEU A 41 5.66 -7.46 -11.32
CA LEU A 41 5.17 -6.57 -10.27
C LEU A 41 3.66 -6.31 -10.45
N LEU A 42 2.94 -6.27 -9.33
CA LEU A 42 1.48 -6.07 -9.36
C LEU A 42 1.10 -4.71 -9.98
N GLY A 43 1.88 -3.65 -9.73
CA GLY A 43 1.62 -2.31 -10.27
C GLY A 43 1.59 -2.29 -11.81
N PRO A 44 2.69 -2.66 -12.50
CA PRO A 44 2.72 -2.80 -13.96
C PRO A 44 1.64 -3.72 -14.52
N PHE A 45 1.35 -4.85 -13.85
CA PHE A 45 0.28 -5.75 -14.27
C PHE A 45 -1.09 -5.05 -14.25
N LEU A 46 -1.43 -4.37 -13.15
CA LEU A 46 -2.69 -3.63 -13.03
C LEU A 46 -2.76 -2.48 -14.04
N GLN A 47 -1.66 -1.76 -14.28
CA GLN A 47 -1.62 -0.70 -15.27
C GLN A 47 -1.87 -1.20 -16.70
N GLU A 48 -1.36 -2.39 -17.03
CA GLU A 48 -1.51 -2.98 -18.37
C GLU A 48 -2.94 -3.48 -18.63
N PHE A 49 -3.51 -4.23 -17.68
CA PHE A 49 -4.80 -4.92 -17.89
C PHE A 49 -6.01 -4.19 -17.32
N PHE A 50 -5.79 -3.28 -16.37
CA PHE A 50 -6.84 -2.54 -15.68
C PHE A 50 -6.47 -1.05 -15.59
N PRO A 51 -6.20 -0.35 -16.71
CA PRO A 51 -5.75 1.04 -16.70
C PRO A 51 -6.78 2.01 -16.09
N GLU A 52 -8.06 1.62 -16.07
CA GLU A 52 -9.15 2.38 -15.44
C GLU A 52 -9.30 2.10 -13.94
N GLN A 53 -8.77 0.96 -13.45
CA GLN A 53 -8.55 0.82 -12.02
C GLN A 53 -7.39 1.72 -11.66
N ASP A 54 -7.70 2.82 -10.99
CA ASP A 54 -6.73 3.59 -10.26
C ASP A 54 -5.80 2.62 -9.53
N SER A 55 -4.52 2.57 -9.93
CA SER A 55 -3.48 1.71 -9.32
C SER A 55 -3.23 2.04 -7.85
N ARG A 56 -4.04 2.96 -7.30
CA ARG A 56 -4.44 3.14 -5.90
C ARG A 56 -4.99 1.85 -5.28
N VAL A 57 -4.24 0.76 -5.35
CA VAL A 57 -4.13 -0.08 -4.17
C VAL A 57 -3.43 0.80 -3.14
N SER A 58 -4.19 1.73 -2.56
CA SER A 58 -3.81 2.40 -1.32
C SER A 58 -3.57 1.26 -0.35
N GLU A 59 -2.30 1.01 -0.05
CA GLU A 59 -1.97 -0.01 0.93
C GLU A 59 -2.37 0.58 2.28
N SER A 60 -3.60 0.27 2.68
CA SER A 60 -4.13 0.69 3.96
C SER A 60 -3.89 -0.41 4.98
N PHE A 61 -3.37 -0.05 6.13
CA PHE A 61 -3.18 -0.98 7.23
C PHE A 61 -3.55 -0.32 8.56
N THR A 62 -4.00 -1.15 9.50
CA THR A 62 -4.30 -0.70 10.85
C THR A 62 -3.00 -0.42 11.60
N VAL A 63 -2.95 0.75 12.25
CA VAL A 63 -1.87 1.15 13.15
C VAL A 63 -2.42 1.22 14.56
N TYR A 64 -1.67 0.71 15.52
CA TYR A 64 -1.98 0.83 16.93
C TYR A 64 -0.91 1.65 17.63
N HIS A 65 -1.32 2.74 18.29
CA HIS A 65 -0.45 3.53 19.15
C HIS A 65 -0.66 3.16 20.61
N TYR A 66 0.41 2.76 21.29
CA TYR A 66 0.40 2.51 22.73
C TYR A 66 0.55 3.82 23.51
N ASN A 67 -0.47 4.24 24.27
CA ASN A 67 -0.50 5.56 24.93
C ASN A 67 0.22 5.63 26.29
N GLY A 68 1.19 4.76 26.57
CA GLY A 68 1.80 4.64 27.90
C GLY A 68 2.57 5.86 28.42
N LEU A 69 2.90 6.84 27.57
CA LEU A 69 3.48 8.10 28.00
C LEU A 69 2.42 9.04 28.58
N LYS A 70 2.77 9.75 29.66
CA LYS A 70 1.88 10.74 30.32
C LYS A 70 1.27 11.75 29.35
N GLN A 71 2.04 12.20 28.36
CA GLN A 71 1.58 13.18 27.37
C GLN A 71 0.51 12.64 26.41
N SER A 72 0.36 11.32 26.28
CA SER A 72 -0.66 10.65 25.48
C SER A 72 -1.73 9.94 26.33
N ASN A 73 -1.52 9.82 27.64
CA ASN A 73 -2.40 9.13 28.58
C ASN A 73 -3.40 10.09 29.25
N TYR A 74 -4.25 10.75 28.46
CA TYR A 74 -5.16 11.79 28.98
C TYR A 74 -6.23 11.26 29.94
N ASN A 75 -6.63 10.00 29.81
CA ASN A 75 -7.64 9.37 30.65
C ASN A 75 -7.04 8.56 31.81
N GLU A 76 -5.74 8.73 32.07
CA GLU A 76 -4.98 7.99 33.09
C GLU A 76 -5.10 6.46 32.97
N LYS A 77 -5.48 5.97 31.79
CA LYS A 77 -5.66 4.56 31.46
C LYS A 77 -4.82 4.22 30.23
N VAL A 78 -3.98 3.21 30.40
CA VAL A 78 -3.18 2.66 29.31
C VAL A 78 -4.10 1.91 28.35
N MET A 79 -4.06 2.30 27.08
CA MET A 79 -4.87 1.78 25.99
C MET A 79 -4.07 1.80 24.68
N TYR A 80 -4.46 0.95 23.74
CA TYR A 80 -4.08 1.11 22.35
C TYR A 80 -5.09 2.03 21.67
N VAL A 81 -4.59 3.02 20.94
CA VAL A 81 -5.38 3.88 20.06
C VAL A 81 -5.21 3.34 18.64
N GLU A 82 -6.33 3.00 18.02
CA GLU A 82 -6.37 2.52 16.64
C GLU A 82 -6.37 3.70 15.66
N GLY A 83 -5.69 3.52 14.54
CA GLY A 83 -5.76 4.41 13.39
C GLY A 83 -5.58 3.65 12.08
N THR A 84 -5.89 4.32 10.99
CA THR A 84 -5.72 3.82 9.63
C THR A 84 -4.53 4.54 9.00
N ALA A 85 -3.50 3.78 8.63
CA ALA A 85 -2.47 4.25 7.72
C ALA A 85 -2.91 4.03 6.29
N VAL A 86 -2.69 5.03 5.44
CA VAL A 86 -2.95 4.95 4.00
C VAL A 86 -1.66 5.33 3.29
N VAL A 87 -1.03 4.38 2.60
CA VAL A 87 0.11 4.67 1.73
C VAL A 87 -0.44 5.05 0.35
N MET A 88 -0.31 6.32 -0.01
CA MET A 88 -0.55 6.76 -1.38
C MET A 88 0.73 6.48 -2.18
N GLY A 89 0.59 6.19 -3.47
CA GLY A 89 1.73 5.84 -4.33
C GLY A 89 2.67 7.03 -4.59
N PHE A 90 3.26 7.10 -5.78
CA PHE A 90 4.24 8.13 -6.14
C PHE A 90 3.66 9.51 -6.49
N GLU A 91 2.37 9.75 -6.24
CA GLU A 91 1.70 11.02 -6.54
C GLU A 91 1.42 11.84 -5.27
N GLU A 92 1.36 13.16 -5.42
CA GLU A 92 1.07 14.07 -4.31
C GLU A 92 -0.31 13.77 -3.68
N PRO A 93 -0.40 13.72 -2.34
CA PRO A 93 -1.66 13.49 -1.64
C PRO A 93 -2.74 14.51 -2.02
N MET A 94 -3.92 14.05 -2.46
CA MET A 94 -5.12 14.90 -2.46
C MET A 94 -5.65 15.14 -1.03
N LEU A 95 -5.33 14.23 -0.09
CA LEU A 95 -5.71 14.30 1.31
C LEU A 95 -4.43 14.42 2.15
N GLN A 96 -4.25 15.54 2.84
CA GLN A 96 -3.16 15.74 3.79
C GLN A 96 -3.72 15.81 5.20
N THR A 97 -3.38 14.83 6.03
CA THR A 97 -3.61 14.86 7.47
C THR A 97 -2.50 15.64 8.16
N ASP A 98 -2.76 16.03 9.41
CA ASP A 98 -1.82 16.78 10.23
C ASP A 98 -0.41 16.17 10.24
N ASP A 99 0.59 17.04 10.17
CA ASP A 99 2.00 16.70 10.24
C ASP A 99 2.43 16.41 11.69
N THR A 100 2.13 15.19 12.13
CA THR A 100 2.40 14.71 13.49
C THR A 100 3.79 14.07 13.58
N PRO A 101 4.45 14.06 14.76
CA PRO A 101 5.72 13.34 14.96
C PRO A 101 5.66 11.85 14.57
N VAL A 102 4.51 11.21 14.82
CA VAL A 102 4.27 9.81 14.42
C VAL A 102 4.22 9.66 12.90
N LYS A 103 3.52 10.58 12.19
CA LYS A 103 3.50 10.61 10.72
C LYS A 103 4.92 10.75 10.17
N ARG A 104 5.71 11.72 10.65
CA ARG A 104 7.11 11.92 10.21
C ARG A 104 7.97 10.68 10.42
N CYS A 105 7.79 9.98 11.54
CA CYS A 105 8.50 8.74 11.81
C CYS A 105 8.16 7.67 10.75
N LEU A 106 6.88 7.45 10.46
CA LEU A 106 6.46 6.47 9.45
C LEU A 106 6.86 6.88 8.02
N GLN A 107 6.92 8.18 7.74
CA GLN A 107 7.38 8.72 6.45
C GLN A 107 8.84 8.36 6.11
N THR A 108 9.66 8.00 7.11
CA THR A 108 11.01 7.46 6.85
C THR A 108 11.00 6.15 6.07
N LYS A 109 9.88 5.40 6.13
CA LYS A 109 9.67 4.15 5.40
C LYS A 109 8.64 4.31 4.26
N TRP A 110 7.59 5.08 4.48
CA TRP A 110 6.50 5.31 3.53
C TRP A 110 6.32 6.82 3.28
N PRO A 111 7.06 7.41 2.31
CA PRO A 111 7.11 8.86 2.13
C PRO A 111 5.74 9.55 1.98
N TYR A 112 4.79 8.86 1.35
CA TYR A 112 3.44 9.36 1.05
C TYR A 112 2.35 8.70 1.91
N ILE A 113 2.65 8.49 3.20
CA ILE A 113 1.71 7.92 4.18
C ILE A 113 0.85 9.01 4.85
N GLU A 114 -0.44 8.72 4.98
CA GLU A 114 -1.41 9.52 5.74
C GLU A 114 -1.96 8.72 6.91
N LEU A 115 -2.28 9.40 8.01
CA LEU A 115 -2.73 8.78 9.25
C LEU A 115 -4.05 9.36 9.72
N LEU A 116 -5.05 8.50 9.86
CA LEU A 116 -6.36 8.83 10.39
C LEU A 116 -6.56 8.08 11.71
N TRP A 117 -6.49 8.80 12.83
CA TRP A 117 -6.72 8.21 14.15
C TRP A 117 -8.22 8.15 14.46
N THR A 118 -8.64 7.12 15.19
CA THR A 118 -10.03 7.00 15.69
C THR A 118 -10.39 8.03 16.76
N THR A 119 -9.42 8.81 17.22
CA THR A 119 -9.56 9.83 18.26
C THR A 119 -9.26 11.21 17.71
N ASP A 120 -9.89 12.25 18.26
CA ASP A 120 -9.68 13.66 17.85
C ASP A 120 -8.28 14.21 18.16
N ARG A 121 -7.45 13.43 18.86
CA ARG A 121 -6.08 13.83 19.22
C ARG A 121 -5.08 12.94 18.53
N SER A 122 -4.11 13.57 17.88
CA SER A 122 -2.94 12.89 17.36
C SER A 122 -2.09 12.31 18.50
N PRO A 123 -1.69 11.04 18.44
CA PRO A 123 -0.80 10.45 19.44
C PRO A 123 0.60 11.06 19.45
N SER A 124 1.28 11.01 20.60
CA SER A 124 2.67 11.45 20.72
C SER A 124 3.66 10.41 20.21
N LEU A 125 4.83 10.83 19.74
CA LEU A 125 5.94 9.91 19.53
C LEU A 125 6.65 9.59 20.87
N ASN A 126 7.17 8.36 21.00
CA ASN A 126 8.02 7.95 22.11
C ASN A 126 9.44 8.50 22.01
#